data_AF-A0A4Y7L3F6-F1
#
_entry.id   AF-A0A4Y7L3F6-F1
#
_cell.length_a   1.000
_cell.length_b   1.000
_cell.length_c   1.000
_cell.angle_alpha   90.00
_cell.angle_beta   90.00
_cell.angle_gamma   90.00
#
_symmetry.space_group_name_H-M   'P 1'
#
loop_
_entity.id
_entity.type
_entity.pdbx_description
1 polymer ?
#
loop_
_entity_poly.entity_id
_entity_poly.type
_entity_poly.pdbx_seq_one_letter_code
_entity_poly.pdbx_strand_id
1 'polypeptide(L)'
;MAFSTSSESFRPFRIEDVTLTDMINMLSFKLDETNYLIWRCSLKSALESQDMFRYVDPMVPIPPTETLDSITNKLIPNPEYEEWVKTDEYILSQMERTITEPILSQISGLKTSRDVYNHLEKSYFDEHSARVPELRHRLLTSQKGILARPVLPQYFPLRWLLIEQDIMMGIYQ
;
A
#
# COMPACT_ATOMS: atom_id res chain seq x y z
N MET A 1 4.01 5.88 -67.75
CA MET A 1 4.17 6.43 -66.38
C MET A 1 3.40 5.51 -65.45
N ALA A 2 4.09 4.68 -64.68
CA ALA A 2 3.47 3.79 -63.69
C ALA A 2 3.60 4.45 -62.31
N PHE A 3 2.46 4.74 -61.67
CA PHE A 3 2.42 5.27 -60.32
C PHE A 3 2.75 4.12 -59.36
N SER A 4 3.91 4.20 -58.70
CA SER A 4 4.26 3.30 -57.61
C SER A 4 3.53 3.77 -56.36
N THR A 5 2.40 3.14 -56.06
CA THR A 5 1.72 3.32 -54.78
C THR A 5 2.52 2.57 -53.72
N SER A 6 3.36 3.30 -52.98
CA SER A 6 4.04 2.81 -51.78
C SER A 6 2.98 2.41 -50.76
N SER A 7 2.81 1.10 -50.55
CA SER A 7 2.00 0.59 -49.46
C SER A 7 2.80 0.73 -48.16
N GLU A 8 2.53 1.79 -47.40
CA GLU A 8 2.91 1.82 -45.99
C GLU A 8 2.19 0.68 -45.29
N SER A 9 2.96 -0.37 -44.95
CA SER A 9 2.46 -1.49 -44.16
C SER A 9 2.09 -0.98 -42.77
N PHE A 10 0.79 -0.84 -42.49
CA PHE A 10 0.29 -0.67 -41.14
C PHE A 10 0.75 -1.87 -40.31
N ARG A 11 1.70 -1.65 -39.38
CA ARG A 11 1.97 -2.62 -38.34
C ARG A 11 0.81 -2.53 -37.34
N PRO A 12 0.04 -3.60 -37.11
CA PRO A 12 -0.96 -3.57 -36.04
C PRO A 12 -0.23 -3.37 -34.71
N PHE A 13 -0.77 -2.49 -33.85
CA PHE A 13 -0.30 -2.31 -32.47
C PHE A 13 -0.26 -3.69 -31.80
N ARG A 14 0.93 -4.16 -31.41
CA ARG A 14 1.07 -5.34 -30.57
C ARG A 14 1.18 -4.87 -29.13
N ILE A 15 0.47 -5.52 -28.23
CA ILE A 15 0.57 -5.26 -26.78
C ILE A 15 2.02 -5.46 -26.30
N GLU A 16 2.81 -6.25 -27.03
CA GLU A 16 4.26 -6.48 -26.84
C GLU A 16 5.13 -5.23 -26.91
N ASP A 17 4.66 -4.12 -27.52
CA ASP A 17 5.45 -2.87 -27.62
C ASP A 17 5.28 -1.94 -26.41
N VAL A 18 4.37 -2.25 -25.48
CA VAL A 18 4.14 -1.43 -24.28
C VAL A 18 5.19 -1.74 -23.23
N THR A 19 5.94 -0.73 -22.80
CA THR A 19 6.99 -0.90 -21.79
C THR A 19 6.49 -0.69 -20.37
N LEU A 20 7.21 -1.20 -19.37
CA LEU A 20 6.98 -0.88 -17.96
C LEU A 20 6.96 0.65 -17.74
N THR A 21 7.85 1.39 -18.40
CA THR A 21 7.89 2.86 -18.35
C THR A 21 6.56 3.49 -18.77
N ASP A 22 5.93 2.98 -19.84
CA ASP A 22 4.64 3.48 -20.33
C ASP A 22 3.53 3.20 -19.32
N MET A 23 3.50 2.00 -18.74
CA MET A 23 2.52 1.64 -17.71
C MET A 23 2.67 2.51 -16.47
N ILE A 24 3.90 2.78 -16.05
CA ILE A 24 4.23 3.64 -14.92
C ILE A 24 3.85 5.10 -15.22
N ASN A 25 4.07 5.59 -16.44
CA ASN A 25 3.66 6.94 -16.84
C ASN A 25 2.13 7.11 -16.89
N MET A 26 1.37 6.02 -17.09
CA MET A 26 -0.10 6.04 -17.01
C MET A 26 -0.62 6.11 -15.56
N LEU A 27 0.22 5.82 -14.56
CA LEU A 27 -0.14 6.02 -13.16
C LEU A 27 -0.25 7.52 -12.88
N SER A 28 -1.48 7.99 -12.69
CA SER A 28 -1.77 9.42 -12.47
C SER A 28 -1.49 9.88 -11.03
N PHE A 29 -0.87 9.04 -10.20
CA PHE A 29 -0.64 9.30 -8.78
C PHE A 29 0.69 8.69 -8.33
N LYS A 30 1.23 9.24 -7.24
CA LYS A 30 2.43 8.73 -6.57
C LYS A 30 2.05 8.16 -5.20
N LEU A 31 2.80 7.18 -4.72
CA LEU A 31 2.65 6.61 -3.39
C LEU A 31 2.76 7.70 -2.32
N ASP A 32 1.73 7.81 -1.51
CA ASP A 32 1.66 8.61 -0.29
C ASP A 32 1.23 7.73 0.90
N GLU A 33 1.13 8.32 2.09
CA GLU A 33 0.77 7.62 3.33
C GLU A 33 -0.65 7.04 3.32
N THR A 34 -1.50 7.43 2.37
CA THR A 34 -2.93 7.08 2.35
C THR A 34 -3.31 6.12 1.23
N ASN A 35 -2.50 6.02 0.18
CA ASN A 35 -2.88 5.36 -1.06
C ASN A 35 -2.11 4.05 -1.36
N TYR A 36 -1.39 3.50 -0.37
CA TYR A 36 -0.57 2.30 -0.52
C TYR A 36 -1.27 1.13 -1.21
N LEU A 37 -2.52 0.81 -0.83
CA LEU A 37 -3.23 -0.32 -1.43
C LEU A 37 -3.48 -0.12 -2.94
N ILE A 38 -3.82 1.10 -3.34
CA ILE A 38 -4.08 1.44 -4.74
C ILE A 38 -2.76 1.38 -5.51
N TRP A 39 -1.71 2.02 -4.98
CA TRP A 39 -0.37 1.99 -5.56
C TRP A 39 0.16 0.56 -5.72
N ARG A 40 0.04 -0.28 -4.69
CA ARG A 40 0.49 -1.67 -4.71
C ARG A 40 -0.23 -2.46 -5.81
N CYS A 41 -1.55 -2.34 -5.89
CA CYS A 41 -2.34 -3.02 -6.92
C CYS A 41 -1.91 -2.58 -8.33
N SER A 42 -1.81 -1.27 -8.56
CA SER A 42 -1.43 -0.74 -9.87
C SER A 42 0.00 -1.13 -10.28
N LEU A 43 0.96 -1.04 -9.36
CA LEU A 43 2.34 -1.47 -9.59
C LEU A 43 2.43 -2.96 -9.89
N LYS A 44 1.73 -3.78 -9.10
CA LYS A 44 1.67 -5.23 -9.33
C LYS A 44 1.13 -5.53 -10.72
N SER A 45 0.02 -4.92 -11.13
CA SER A 45 -0.54 -5.11 -12.48
C SER A 45 0.42 -4.67 -13.59
N ALA A 46 1.15 -3.57 -13.41
CA ALA A 46 2.15 -3.10 -14.37
C ALA A 46 3.35 -4.05 -14.49
N LEU A 47 3.77 -4.68 -13.40
CA LEU A 47 4.86 -5.67 -13.40
C LEU A 47 4.42 -7.02 -13.98
N GLU A 48 3.20 -7.47 -13.65
CA GLU A 48 2.62 -8.71 -14.17
C GLU A 48 2.37 -8.63 -15.67
N SER A 49 1.96 -7.47 -16.20
CA SER A 49 1.77 -7.30 -17.65
C SER A 49 3.06 -7.35 -18.47
N GLN A 50 4.22 -7.33 -17.81
CA GLN A 50 5.56 -7.35 -18.41
C GLN A 50 6.36 -8.60 -17.99
N ASP A 51 5.74 -9.57 -17.31
CA ASP A 51 6.40 -10.74 -16.70
C ASP A 51 7.55 -10.40 -15.74
N MET A 52 7.55 -9.19 -15.18
CA MET A 52 8.59 -8.64 -14.31
C MET A 52 8.28 -8.81 -12.82
N PHE A 53 7.09 -9.30 -12.45
CA PHE A 53 6.73 -9.47 -11.04
C PHE A 53 7.68 -10.43 -10.29
N ARG A 54 8.26 -11.42 -10.99
CA ARG A 54 9.21 -12.40 -10.44
C ARG A 54 10.45 -11.79 -9.78
N TYR A 55 10.88 -10.59 -10.20
CA TYR A 55 12.04 -9.92 -9.62
C TYR A 55 11.73 -9.38 -8.22
N VAL A 56 10.48 -8.95 -8.02
CA VAL A 56 10.01 -8.35 -6.77
C VAL A 56 9.45 -9.40 -5.79
N ASP A 57 8.96 -10.52 -6.30
CA ASP A 57 8.34 -11.57 -5.48
C ASP A 57 9.36 -12.24 -4.53
N PRO A 58 9.17 -12.18 -3.20
CA PRO A 58 10.07 -12.82 -2.24
C PRO A 58 10.06 -14.36 -2.32
N MET A 59 9.06 -14.97 -2.96
CA MET A 59 8.98 -16.42 -3.14
C MET A 59 9.89 -16.93 -4.26
N VAL A 60 10.30 -16.06 -5.18
CA VAL A 60 11.18 -16.43 -6.30
C VAL A 60 12.64 -16.28 -5.85
N PRO A 61 13.46 -17.34 -5.84
CA PRO A 61 14.86 -17.23 -5.42
C PRO A 61 15.65 -16.34 -6.38
N ILE A 62 16.58 -15.57 -5.82
CA ILE A 62 17.53 -14.77 -6.61
C ILE A 62 18.53 -15.75 -7.24
N PRO A 63 18.85 -15.62 -8.55
CA PRO A 63 19.87 -16.45 -9.18
C PRO A 63 21.21 -16.37 -8.44
N PRO A 64 21.98 -17.47 -8.36
CA PRO A 64 23.31 -17.44 -7.75
C PRO A 64 24.26 -16.59 -8.59
N THR A 65 25.22 -15.92 -7.94
CA THR A 65 26.22 -15.06 -8.61
C THR A 65 27.15 -15.83 -9.54
N GLU A 66 27.36 -17.11 -9.26
CA GLU A 66 28.22 -18.01 -10.02
C GLU A 66 27.46 -19.28 -10.38
N THR A 67 27.81 -19.87 -11.53
CA THR A 67 27.30 -21.15 -12.00
C THR A 67 28.45 -22.03 -12.48
N LEU A 68 28.21 -23.34 -12.55
CA LEU A 68 29.22 -24.29 -13.01
C LEU A 68 29.24 -24.34 -14.53
N ASP A 69 30.41 -24.14 -15.13
CA ASP A 69 30.57 -24.34 -16.56
C ASP A 69 30.41 -25.82 -16.92
N SER A 70 29.49 -26.11 -17.84
CA SER A 70 29.14 -27.46 -18.27
C SER A 70 30.30 -28.22 -18.94
N ILE A 71 31.31 -27.51 -19.45
CA ILE A 71 32.46 -28.09 -20.15
C ILE A 71 33.66 -28.21 -19.22
N THR A 72 34.00 -27.13 -18.50
CA THR A 72 35.23 -27.06 -17.71
C THR A 72 35.05 -27.43 -16.23
N ASN A 73 33.82 -27.59 -15.74
CA ASN A 73 33.49 -27.79 -14.32
C ASN A 73 34.13 -26.72 -13.41
N LYS A 74 34.29 -25.49 -13.92
CA LYS A 74 34.78 -24.34 -13.15
C LYS A 74 33.61 -23.42 -12.80
N LEU A 75 33.72 -22.74 -11.67
CA LEU A 75 32.82 -21.65 -11.32
C LEU A 75 33.07 -20.48 -12.28
N ILE A 76 32.00 -20.05 -12.94
CA ILE A 76 31.97 -18.89 -13.84
C ILE A 76 30.85 -17.93 -13.40
N PRO A 77 30.93 -16.64 -13.73
CA PRO A 77 29.83 -15.71 -13.49
C PRO A 77 28.52 -16.20 -14.11
N ASN A 78 27.41 -16.08 -13.38
CA ASN A 78 26.11 -16.50 -13.87
C ASN A 78 25.46 -15.41 -14.74
N PRO A 79 25.25 -15.63 -16.05
CA PRO A 79 24.58 -14.65 -16.91
C PRO A 79 23.15 -14.33 -16.45
N GLU A 80 22.44 -15.29 -15.82
CA GLU A 80 21.09 -15.05 -15.29
C GLU A 80 21.10 -14.07 -14.12
N TYR A 81 22.15 -14.08 -13.30
CA TYR A 81 22.31 -13.11 -12.22
C TYR A 81 22.58 -11.71 -12.77
N GLU A 82 23.42 -11.58 -13.81
CA GLU A 82 23.67 -10.28 -14.44
C GLU A 82 22.42 -9.70 -15.10
N GLU A 83 21.61 -10.53 -15.77
CA GLU A 83 20.31 -10.12 -16.30
C GLU A 83 19.38 -9.70 -15.16
N TRP A 84 19.34 -10.49 -14.09
CA TRP A 84 18.51 -10.19 -12.92
C TRP A 84 18.85 -8.84 -12.29
N VAL A 85 20.14 -8.53 -12.10
CA VAL A 85 20.57 -7.23 -11.55
C VAL A 85 20.12 -6.08 -12.45
N LYS A 86 20.30 -6.18 -13.77
CA LYS A 86 19.88 -5.12 -14.71
C LYS A 86 18.37 -4.89 -14.67
N THR A 87 17.58 -5.96 -14.62
CA THR A 87 16.13 -5.85 -14.54
C THR A 87 15.67 -5.31 -13.19
N ASP A 88 16.30 -5.73 -12.09
CA ASP A 88 16.01 -5.24 -10.74
C ASP A 88 16.29 -3.73 -10.62
N GLU A 89 17.44 -3.27 -11.11
CA GLU A 89 17.79 -1.83 -11.15
C GLU A 89 16.79 -1.02 -11.99
N TYR A 90 16.37 -1.57 -13.14
CA TYR A 90 15.34 -0.95 -13.96
C TYR A 90 14.01 -0.81 -13.20
N ILE A 91 13.53 -1.89 -12.58
CA ILE A 91 12.29 -1.87 -11.79
C ILE A 91 12.41 -0.89 -10.63
N LEU A 92 13.53 -0.91 -9.90
CA LEU A 92 13.78 -0.01 -8.78
C LEU A 92 13.68 1.45 -9.23
N SER A 93 14.31 1.82 -10.34
CA SER A 93 14.20 3.18 -10.90
C SER A 93 12.77 3.57 -11.24
N GLN A 94 11.94 2.62 -11.71
CA GLN A 94 10.54 2.89 -12.00
C GLN A 94 9.72 3.05 -10.71
N MET A 95 9.97 2.22 -9.70
CA MET A 95 9.31 2.32 -8.40
C MET A 95 9.58 3.68 -7.76
N GLU A 96 10.84 4.12 -7.72
CA GLU A 96 11.23 5.42 -7.15
C GLU A 96 10.48 6.60 -7.80
N ARG A 97 10.25 6.56 -9.12
CA ARG A 97 9.47 7.57 -9.86
C ARG A 97 8.01 7.65 -9.41
N THR A 98 7.45 6.53 -8.98
CA THR A 98 6.07 6.43 -8.49
C THR A 98 5.92 6.74 -7.02
N ILE A 99 7.00 7.05 -6.30
CA ILE A 99 6.98 7.27 -4.86
C ILE A 99 7.18 8.78 -4.58
N THR A 100 6.53 9.29 -3.54
CA THR A 100 6.75 10.67 -3.08
C THR A 100 8.06 10.80 -2.29
N GLU A 101 8.67 11.98 -2.32
CA GLU A 101 9.96 12.24 -1.68
C GLU A 101 10.04 11.86 -0.18
N PRO A 102 9.00 12.09 0.66
CA PRO A 102 9.05 11.69 2.06
C PRO A 102 9.22 10.17 2.23
N ILE A 103 8.51 9.37 1.45
CA ILE A 103 8.60 7.92 1.51
C ILE A 103 9.90 7.44 0.87
N LEU A 104 10.34 8.08 -0.22
CA LEU A 104 11.62 7.80 -0.86
C LEU A 104 12.80 7.95 0.12
N SER A 105 12.75 8.97 0.99
CA SER A 105 13.77 9.18 2.02
C SER A 105 13.87 8.00 3.01
N GLN A 106 12.75 7.36 3.34
CA GLN A 106 12.68 6.22 4.25
C GLN A 106 13.28 4.95 3.63
N ILE A 107 13.17 4.79 2.30
CA ILE A 107 13.62 3.59 1.58
C ILE A 107 15.01 3.74 0.93
N SER A 108 15.64 4.90 1.04
CA SER A 108 16.93 5.23 0.41
C SER A 108 18.11 4.30 0.76
N GLY A 109 17.99 3.47 1.80
CA GLY A 109 18.98 2.47 2.19
C GLY A 109 18.77 1.07 1.58
N LEU A 110 17.67 0.84 0.87
CA LEU A 110 17.31 -0.45 0.29
C LEU A 110 17.93 -0.58 -1.10
N LYS A 111 18.52 -1.74 -1.40
CA LYS A 111 19.35 -1.93 -2.60
C LYS A 111 18.64 -2.61 -3.75
N THR A 112 17.55 -3.33 -3.48
CA THR A 112 16.83 -4.11 -4.48
C THR A 112 15.37 -3.70 -4.55
N SER A 113 14.76 -3.87 -5.73
CA SER A 113 13.33 -3.60 -5.90
C SER A 113 12.46 -4.46 -4.97
N ARG A 114 12.91 -5.70 -4.71
CA ARG A 114 12.32 -6.63 -3.76
C ARG A 114 12.35 -6.12 -2.33
N ASP A 115 13.48 -5.56 -1.88
CA ASP A 115 13.60 -5.00 -0.54
C ASP A 115 12.64 -3.84 -0.35
N VAL A 116 12.55 -2.94 -1.34
CA VAL A 116 11.60 -1.81 -1.33
C VAL A 116 10.17 -2.31 -1.23
N TYR A 117 9.77 -3.25 -2.07
CA TYR A 117 8.41 -3.80 -2.07
C TYR A 117 8.03 -4.42 -0.73
N ASN A 118 8.91 -5.28 -0.19
CA ASN A 118 8.70 -5.98 1.08
C ASN A 118 8.70 -5.02 2.28
N HIS A 119 9.59 -4.02 2.27
CA HIS A 119 9.64 -3.00 3.30
C HIS A 119 8.33 -2.21 3.34
N LEU A 120 7.86 -1.71 2.20
CA LEU A 120 6.59 -0.99 2.12
C LEU A 120 5.42 -1.89 2.56
N GLU A 121 5.37 -3.14 2.11
CA GLU A 121 4.33 -4.08 2.56
C GLU A 121 4.28 -4.24 4.08
N LYS A 122 5.43 -4.41 4.73
CA LYS A 122 5.51 -4.54 6.19
C LYS A 122 5.15 -3.25 6.90
N SER A 123 5.73 -2.12 6.50
CA SER A 123 5.51 -0.82 7.13
C SER A 123 4.03 -0.43 7.14
N TYR A 124 3.35 -0.59 6.00
CA TYR A 124 1.92 -0.32 5.94
C TYR A 124 1.09 -1.38 6.66
N PHE A 125 1.44 -2.67 6.61
CA PHE A 125 0.74 -3.69 7.39
C PHE A 125 0.80 -3.40 8.90
N ASP A 126 1.98 -3.06 9.40
CA ASP A 126 2.20 -2.74 10.81
C ASP A 126 1.44 -1.48 11.24
N GLU A 127 1.44 -0.43 10.42
CA GLU A 127 0.65 0.78 10.68
C GLU A 127 -0.86 0.48 10.77
N HIS A 128 -1.39 -0.25 9.80
CA HIS A 128 -2.81 -0.61 9.76
C HIS A 128 -3.18 -1.51 10.94
N SER A 129 -2.31 -2.46 11.30
CA SER A 129 -2.49 -3.35 12.45
C SER A 129 -2.47 -2.58 13.78
N ALA A 130 -1.56 -1.62 13.96
CA ALA A 130 -1.44 -0.82 15.17
C ALA A 130 -2.62 0.14 15.39
N ARG A 131 -3.24 0.64 14.31
CA ARG A 131 -4.41 1.53 14.39
C ARG A 131 -5.66 0.83 14.93
N VAL A 132 -5.79 -0.49 14.74
CA VAL A 132 -6.97 -1.25 15.20
C VAL A 132 -7.12 -1.24 16.73
N PRO A 133 -6.09 -1.59 17.53
CA PRO A 133 -6.11 -1.44 18.99
C PRO A 133 -6.34 -0.01 19.45
N GLU A 134 -5.72 0.99 18.81
CA GLU A 134 -5.89 2.40 19.18
C GLU A 134 -7.35 2.85 19.01
N LEU A 135 -7.96 2.53 17.87
CA LEU A 135 -9.36 2.85 17.60
C LEU A 135 -10.28 2.16 18.62
N ARG A 136 -10.02 0.88 18.94
CA ARG A 136 -10.76 0.17 20.00
C ARG A 136 -10.63 0.86 21.34
N HIS A 137 -9.42 1.25 21.74
CA HIS A 137 -9.17 1.97 22.98
C HIS A 137 -9.94 3.29 23.01
N ARG A 138 -9.86 4.10 21.94
CA ARG A 138 -10.57 5.38 21.81
C ARG A 138 -12.09 5.23 21.90
N LEU A 139 -12.66 4.18 21.30
CA LEU A 139 -14.08 3.88 21.42
C LEU A 139 -14.47 3.52 22.85
N LEU A 140 -13.69 2.67 23.51
CA LEU A 140 -13.94 2.27 24.90
C LEU A 140 -13.81 3.45 25.87
N THR A 141 -12.83 4.33 25.70
CA THR A 141 -12.68 5.53 26.54
C THR A 141 -13.78 6.56 26.27
N SER A 142 -14.24 6.70 25.02
CA SER A 142 -15.35 7.59 24.68
C SER A 142 -16.66 7.08 25.26
N GLN A 143 -16.92 5.77 25.21
CA GLN A 143 -18.08 5.15 25.83
C GLN A 143 -18.07 5.32 27.35
N LYS A 144 -16.91 5.17 28.00
CA LYS A 144 -16.75 5.44 29.43
C LYS A 144 -16.96 6.92 29.77
N GLY A 145 -16.53 7.85 28.92
CA GLY A 145 -16.76 9.29 29.08
C GLY A 145 -18.24 9.69 28.95
N ILE A 146 -18.99 9.03 28.07
CA ILE A 146 -20.44 9.22 27.94
C ILE A 146 -21.18 8.67 29.16
N LEU A 147 -20.76 7.52 29.70
CA LEU A 147 -21.33 6.94 30.93
C LEU A 147 -20.92 7.70 32.20
N ALA A 148 -19.73 8.32 32.22
CA ALA A 148 -19.21 9.10 33.34
C ALA A 148 -19.70 10.55 33.37
N ARG A 149 -20.38 11.03 32.32
CA ARG A 149 -21.13 12.28 32.37
C ARG A 149 -22.52 11.92 32.91
N PRO A 150 -22.85 12.19 34.18
CA PRO A 150 -24.23 12.14 34.57
C PRO A 150 -24.89 13.23 33.73
N VAL A 151 -25.80 12.86 32.84
CA VAL A 151 -26.80 13.80 32.35
C VAL A 151 -27.61 14.13 33.59
N LEU A 152 -27.14 15.11 34.37
CA LEU A 152 -27.90 15.64 35.48
C LEU A 152 -29.22 16.10 34.86
N PRO A 153 -30.37 15.52 35.25
CA PRO A 153 -31.64 16.03 34.82
C PRO A 153 -31.71 17.45 35.38
N GLN A 154 -31.51 18.44 34.52
CA GLN A 154 -31.81 19.81 34.87
C GLN A 154 -33.32 19.84 35.18
N TYR A 155 -33.66 20.37 36.35
CA TYR A 155 -35.02 20.63 36.87
C TYR A 155 -35.76 19.48 37.58
N PHE A 156 -35.60 19.42 38.90
CA PHE A 156 -36.72 19.15 39.81
C PHE A 156 -37.06 20.44 40.59
N PRO A 157 -38.01 21.27 40.12
CA PRO A 157 -38.42 22.46 40.84
C PRO A 157 -39.45 22.06 41.91
N LEU A 158 -39.06 22.18 43.19
CA LEU A 158 -39.84 22.46 44.43
C LEU A 158 -41.28 21.91 44.64
N ARG A 159 -41.84 21.11 43.75
CA ARG A 159 -43.22 20.61 43.78
C ARG A 159 -43.36 19.32 44.60
N TRP A 160 -42.26 18.60 44.82
CA TRP A 160 -42.24 17.40 45.67
C TRP A 160 -42.45 17.70 47.15
N LEU A 161 -42.03 18.89 47.63
CA LEU A 161 -42.24 19.29 49.02
C LEU A 161 -43.70 19.66 49.33
N LEU A 162 -44.50 20.01 48.31
CA LEU A 162 -45.92 20.34 48.51
C LEU A 162 -46.80 19.09 48.56
N ILE A 163 -46.43 18.02 47.85
CA ILE A 163 -47.18 16.76 47.86
C ILE A 163 -46.99 16.02 49.20
N GLU A 164 -45.83 16.13 49.85
CA GLU A 164 -45.60 15.58 51.19
C GLU A 164 -46.36 16.33 52.30
N GLN A 165 -46.62 17.64 52.14
CA GLN A 165 -47.42 18.38 53.12
C GLN A 165 -48.92 18.15 52.99
N ASP A 166 -49.45 17.97 51.76
CA ASP A 166 -50.86 17.62 51.56
C ASP A 166 -51.19 16.20 52.07
N ILE A 167 -50.24 15.26 51.97
CA ILE A 167 -50.41 13.90 52.53
C ILE A 167 -50.35 13.91 54.06
N MET A 168 -49.55 14.77 54.70
CA MET A 168 -49.46 14.84 56.17
C MET A 168 -50.62 15.60 56.83
N MET A 169 -51.32 16.48 56.11
CA MET A 169 -52.46 17.25 56.62
C MET A 169 -53.83 16.54 56.44
N GLY A 170 -53.92 15.53 55.57
CA GLY A 170 -55.16 14.79 55.29
C GLY A 170 -55.44 13.55 56.15
N ILE A 171 -54.55 13.18 57.08
CA ILE A 171 -54.63 11.94 57.87
C ILE A 171 -54.89 12.21 59.37
N TYR A 172 -55.17 13.47 59.74
CA TYR A 172 -55.52 13.89 61.11
C TYR A 172 -56.92 14.54 61.18
N GLN A 173 -57.95 13.83 60.70
CA GLN A 173 -59.36 14.05 61.08
C GLN A 173 -59.92 12.81 61.74
#